data_AF-A0A0E3P5T5-F1
#
_entry.id   AF-A0A0E3P5T5-F1
#
_cell.length_a   1.000
_cell.length_b   1.000
_cell.length_c   1.000
_cell.angle_alpha   90.00
_cell.angle_beta   90.00
_cell.angle_gamma   90.00
#
_symmetry.space_group_name_H-M   'P 1'
#
loop_
_entity.id
_entity.type
_entity.pdbx_description
1 polymer ?
#
loop_
_entity_poly.entity_id
_entity_poly.type
_entity_poly.pdbx_seq_one_letter_code
_entity_poly.pdbx_strand_id
1 'polypeptide(L)' 'MQENRKDTEIYILKLHEMIPELKEKYHISYLGVFGSYIRGEQKPGSDLDILVELSRTPTIFEFVNLENYLSDAWVLK' A
#
# COMPACT_ATOMS: atom_id res chain seq x y z
N MET A 1 6.58 10.24 -19.46
CA MET A 1 7.70 9.86 -18.55
C MET A 1 7.73 10.66 -17.24
N GLN A 2 7.25 11.91 -17.17
CA GLN A 2 7.18 12.68 -15.90
C GLN A 2 5.89 12.46 -15.08
N GLU A 3 4.76 12.08 -15.69
CA GLU A 3 3.49 11.85 -14.96
C GLU A 3 3.55 10.65 -14.01
N ASN A 4 4.08 9.52 -14.48
CA ASN A 4 4.19 8.26 -13.72
C ASN A 4 4.88 8.38 -12.34
N ARG A 5 5.87 9.27 -12.20
CA ARG A 5 6.57 9.48 -10.91
C ARG A 5 5.70 10.20 -9.88
N LYS A 6 4.87 11.15 -10.32
CA LYS A 6 4.01 11.94 -9.41
C LYS A 6 2.95 11.08 -8.74
N ASP A 7 2.38 10.13 -9.47
CA ASP A 7 1.36 9.23 -8.93
C ASP A 7 1.96 8.33 -7.83
N THR A 8 3.15 7.81 -8.07
CA THR A 8 3.89 6.98 -7.09
C THR A 8 4.19 7.75 -5.80
N GLU A 9 4.59 9.02 -5.91
CA GLU A 9 4.88 9.87 -4.75
C GLU A 9 3.62 10.12 -3.90
N ILE A 10 2.47 10.39 -4.52
CA ILE A 10 1.18 10.58 -3.82
C ILE A 10 0.83 9.34 -3.00
N TYR A 11 1.03 8.17 -3.60
CA TYR A 11 0.77 6.89 -2.98
C TYR A 11 1.69 6.59 -1.80
N ILE A 12 2.99 6.84 -1.95
CA ILE A 12 3.96 6.68 -0.85
C ILE A 12 3.65 7.65 0.30
N LEU A 13 3.24 8.88 0.01
CA LEU A 13 2.85 9.86 1.03
C LEU A 13 1.63 9.38 1.81
N LYS A 14 0.58 8.91 1.11
CA LYS A 14 -0.62 8.39 1.76
C LYS A 14 -0.33 7.17 2.63
N LEU A 15 0.51 6.25 2.14
CA LEU A 15 0.94 5.09 2.94
C LEU A 15 1.71 5.52 4.19
N HIS A 16 2.59 6.52 4.08
CA HIS A 16 3.29 7.08 5.24
C HIS A 16 2.35 7.67 6.30
N GLU A 17 1.29 8.37 5.88
CA GLU A 17 0.29 8.92 6.80
C GLU A 17 -0.49 7.81 7.52
N MET A 18 -0.73 6.69 6.84
CA MET A 18 -1.45 5.53 7.40
C MET A 18 -0.57 4.63 8.27
N ILE A 19 0.77 4.68 8.13
CA ILE A 19 1.70 3.80 8.87
C ILE A 19 1.45 3.74 10.38
N PRO A 20 1.22 4.86 11.11
CA PRO A 20 0.98 4.80 12.55
C PRO A 20 -0.23 3.93 12.92
N GLU A 21 -1.37 4.12 12.23
CA GLU A 21 -2.57 3.31 12.44
C GLU A 21 -2.33 1.85 12.04
N LEU A 22 -1.70 1.64 10.88
CA LEU A 22 -1.41 0.30 10.35
C LEU A 22 -0.47 -0.50 11.27
N LYS A 23 0.51 0.16 11.88
CA LYS A 23 1.41 -0.43 12.88
C LYS A 23 0.67 -0.87 14.14
N GLU A 24 -0.19 0.00 14.66
CA GLU A 24 -0.92 -0.27 15.89
C GLU A 24 -1.99 -1.35 15.72
N LYS A 25 -2.76 -1.27 14.62
CA LYS A 25 -3.94 -2.12 14.39
C LYS A 25 -3.61 -3.47 13.76
N TYR A 26 -2.62 -3.51 12.85
CA TYR A 26 -2.29 -4.71 12.08
C TYR A 26 -0.88 -5.24 12.35
N HIS A 27 -0.13 -4.64 13.28
CA HIS A 27 1.21 -5.10 13.67
C HIS A 27 2.22 -5.09 12.53
N ILE A 28 2.06 -4.17 11.58
CA ILE A 28 2.98 -4.01 10.44
C ILE A 28 4.36 -3.59 10.93
N SER A 29 5.42 -4.34 10.60
CA SER A 29 6.82 -3.95 10.84
C SER A 29 7.38 -3.12 9.68
N TYR A 30 6.96 -3.44 8.46
CA TYR A 30 7.42 -2.79 7.23
C TYR A 30 6.30 -2.69 6.18
N LEU A 31 6.30 -1.59 5.42
CA LEU A 31 5.37 -1.32 4.33
C LEU A 31 6.16 -0.73 3.17
N GLY A 32 6.06 -1.33 2.00
CA GLY A 32 6.75 -0.88 0.78
C GLY A 32 5.87 -0.99 -0.44
N VAL A 33 6.00 -0.05 -1.37
CA VAL A 33 5.45 -0.21 -2.72
C VAL A 33 6.38 -1.13 -3.50
N PHE A 34 5.87 -2.01 -4.35
CA PHE A 34 6.69 -2.79 -5.26
C PHE A 34 6.04 -2.88 -6.65
N GLY A 35 6.56 -3.74 -7.52
CA GLY A 35 5.93 -4.00 -8.81
C GLY A 35 6.16 -2.90 -9.86
N SER A 36 5.14 -2.69 -10.70
CA SER A 36 5.22 -1.86 -11.91
C SER A 36 5.54 -0.39 -11.62
N TYR A 37 5.10 0.11 -10.44
CA TYR A 37 5.31 1.49 -9.98
C TYR A 37 6.78 1.84 -9.73
N ILE A 38 7.59 0.89 -9.23
CA ILE A 38 9.03 1.09 -9.03
C ILE A 38 9.80 0.99 -10.36
N ARG A 39 9.33 0.15 -11.29
CA ARG A 39 9.97 -0.02 -12.61
C ARG A 39 9.63 1.09 -13.60
N GLY A 40 8.66 1.96 -13.29
CA GLY A 40 8.20 3.00 -14.20
C GLY A 40 7.34 2.48 -15.36
N GLU A 41 6.89 1.22 -15.26
CA GLU A 41 6.13 0.48 -16.28
C GLU A 41 4.61 0.58 -16.07
N GLN A 42 4.17 1.29 -15.03
CA GLN A 42 2.75 1.48 -14.74
C GLN A 42 2.05 2.25 -15.87
N LYS A 43 0.85 1.77 -16.20
CA LYS A 43 -0.10 2.38 -17.13
C LYS A 43 -1.24 3.04 -16.36
N PRO A 44 -2.00 3.96 -16.99
CA PRO A 44 -3.25 4.44 -16.42
C PRO A 44 -4.17 3.27 -16.04
N GLY A 45 -4.63 3.24 -14.78
CA GLY A 45 -5.44 2.14 -14.24
C GLY A 45 -4.66 0.90 -13.79
N SER A 46 -3.33 1.00 -13.59
CA SER A 46 -2.58 -0.08 -12.97
C SER A 46 -2.91 -0.20 -11.48
N ASP A 47 -3.00 -1.42 -10.98
CA ASP A 47 -3.12 -1.70 -9.56
C ASP A 47 -1.80 -1.34 -8.84
N LEU A 48 -1.90 -0.87 -7.59
CA LEU A 48 -0.71 -0.66 -6.77
C LEU A 48 -0.37 -1.90 -5.96
N ASP A 49 0.80 -2.44 -6.23
CA ASP A 49 1.36 -3.56 -5.48
C ASP A 49 2.04 -3.08 -4.18
N ILE A 50 1.58 -3.58 -3.03
CA ILE A 50 2.11 -3.25 -1.70
C ILE A 50 2.66 -4.51 -1.02
N LEU A 51 3.89 -4.42 -0.53
CA LEU A 51 4.51 -5.44 0.33
C LEU A 51 4.34 -5.02 1.79
N VAL A 52 3.76 -5.92 2.58
CA VAL A 52 3.63 -5.77 4.03
C VAL A 52 4.46 -6.83 4.73
N GLU A 53 5.21 -6.41 5.75
CA GLU A 53 5.81 -7.31 6.72
C GLU A 53 5.08 -7.13 8.05
N LEU A 54 4.75 -8.24 8.70
CA LEU A 54 4.00 -8.25 9.95
C LEU A 54 4.92 -8.74 11.06
N SER A 55 4.95 -8.01 12.16
CA SER A 55 5.75 -8.35 13.35
C SER A 55 5.23 -9.57 14.11
N ARG A 56 4.01 -10.02 13.80
CA ARG A 56 3.42 -11.27 14.29
C ARG A 56 2.59 -11.92 13.19
N THR A 57 2.37 -13.22 13.29
CA THR A 57 1.45 -13.93 12.39
C THR A 57 0.03 -13.42 12.58
N PRO A 58 -0.63 -12.88 11.53
CA PRO A 58 -2.02 -12.47 11.61
C PRO A 58 -2.94 -13.69 11.55
N THR A 59 -4.15 -13.53 12.07
CA THR A 59 -5.28 -14.39 11.68
C THR A 59 -5.69 -14.11 10.23
N ILE A 60 -6.39 -15.05 9.60
CA ILE A 60 -6.93 -14.87 8.24
C ILE A 60 -7.84 -13.64 8.19
N PHE A 61 -8.64 -13.40 9.24
CA PHE A 61 -9.51 -12.22 9.30
C PHE A 61 -8.76 -10.91 9.43
N GLU A 62 -7.69 -10.84 10.23
CA GLU A 62 -6.83 -9.65 10.31
C GLU A 62 -6.18 -9.36 8.95
N PHE A 63 -5.73 -10.40 8.24
CA PHE A 63 -5.13 -10.27 6.92
C PHE A 63 -6.13 -9.76 5.87
N VAL A 64 -7.32 -10.35 5.81
CA VAL A 64 -8.39 -9.91 4.88
C VAL A 64 -8.87 -8.49 5.22
N ASN A 65 -8.98 -8.14 6.51
CA ASN A 65 -9.34 -6.78 6.92
C ASN A 65 -8.28 -5.76 6.52
N LEU A 66 -7.00 -6.11 6.61
CA LEU A 66 -5.90 -5.26 6.13
C LEU A 66 -5.99 -5.05 4.62
N GLU A 67 -6.21 -6.11 3.85
CA GLU A 67 -6.38 -6.04 2.38
C GLU A 67 -7.56 -5.14 2.00
N ASN A 68 -8.72 -5.33 2.62
CA ASN A 68 -9.91 -4.50 2.39
C ASN A 68 -9.65 -3.04 2.77
N TYR A 69 -9.04 -2.80 3.93
CA TYR A 69 -8.73 -1.44 4.40
C TYR A 69 -7.79 -0.70 3.44
N LEU A 70 -6.74 -1.39 2.95
CA LEU A 70 -5.84 -0.82 1.96
C LEU A 70 -6.53 -0.61 0.61
N SER A 71 -7.41 -1.53 0.18
CA SER A 71 -8.15 -1.38 -1.09
C SER A 71 -9.14 -0.20 -1.04
N ASP A 72 -9.93 -0.10 0.03
CA ASP A 72 -10.93 0.96 0.22
C ASP A 72 -10.30 2.36 0.26
N ALA A 73 -9.10 2.49 0.82
CA ALA A 73 -8.37 3.75 0.84
C ALA A 73 -8.02 4.26 -0.57
N TRP A 74 -8.12 3.42 -1.60
CA TRP A 74 -7.67 3.71 -2.98
C TRP A 74 -8.83 3.71 -3.98
N VAL A 75 -9.97 3.08 -3.62
CA VAL A 75 -11.22 3.06 -4.39
C VAL A 75 -11.93 4.42 -4.45
N LEU A 76 -11.52 5.42 -3.65
CA LEU A 76 -12.05 6.80 -3.72
C LEU A 76 -11.45 7.65 -4.87
N LYS A 77 -11.27 7.10 -6.07
CA LYS A 77 -10.94 7.86 -7.28
C LYS A 77 -11.66 7.34 -8.52
#